data_AF-A0A662A1N1-F1
#
_entry.id   AF-A0A662A1N1-F1
#
_cell.length_a   1.000
_cell.length_b   1.000
_cell.length_c   1.000
_cell.angle_alpha   90.00
_cell.angle_beta   90.00
_cell.angle_gamma   90.00
#
_symmetry.space_group_name_H-M   'P 1'
#
loop_
_entity.id
_entity.type
_entity.pdbx_description
1 polymer ?
#
loop_
_entity_poly.entity_id
_entity_poly.type
_entity_poly.pdbx_seq_one_letter_code
_entity_poly.pdbx_strand_id
1 'polypeptide(L)'
;MKEKDLKHILRKDYNFKENWKSILNLLFGKIDYFSTPSNPFFEEDKVKAGKQIGAIKLDDNKSLAIFEVEVDDSIRIDQNRKGLRDIAAKHIDQNITHGALVFFYSKNQTDYRFSFIAKWSDIDLETGEFIKG
;
A
#
# COMPACT_ATOMS: atom_id res chain seq x y z
N MET A 1 11.26 -19.42 4.37
CA MET A 1 9.97 -19.36 5.10
C MET A 1 9.04 -20.37 4.44
N LYS A 2 8.36 -21.24 5.20
CA LYS A 2 7.42 -22.22 4.65
C LYS A 2 5.99 -21.65 4.65
N GLU A 3 5.11 -22.17 3.81
CA GLU A 3 3.71 -21.72 3.67
C GLU A 3 2.95 -21.69 5.01
N LYS A 4 3.21 -22.66 5.89
CA LYS A 4 2.63 -22.73 7.24
C LYS A 4 3.05 -21.55 8.14
N ASP A 5 4.27 -21.06 7.99
CA ASP A 5 4.78 -19.92 8.76
C ASP A 5 4.09 -18.62 8.31
N LEU A 6 3.84 -18.50 7.00
CA LEU A 6 3.17 -17.35 6.38
C LEU A 6 1.73 -17.20 6.89
N LYS A 7 0.98 -18.30 6.98
CA LYS A 7 -0.38 -18.31 7.52
C LYS A 7 -0.42 -17.91 9.00
N HIS A 8 0.61 -18.24 9.78
CA HIS A 8 0.69 -17.86 11.19
C HIS A 8 1.01 -16.37 11.35
N ILE A 9 1.92 -15.83 10.53
CA ILE A 9 2.29 -14.41 10.52
C ILE A 9 1.10 -13.53 10.13
N LEU A 10 0.35 -13.90 9.09
CA LEU A 10 -0.80 -13.11 8.60
C LEU A 10 -1.98 -13.05 9.58
N ARG A 11 -2.07 -13.99 10.52
CA ARG A 11 -3.12 -14.07 11.55
C ARG A 11 -2.83 -13.21 12.79
N LYS A 12 -1.62 -12.68 12.92
CA LYS A 12 -1.26 -11.78 14.02
C LYS A 12 -1.78 -10.37 13.75
N ASP A 13 -1.85 -9.59 14.81
CA ASP A 13 -2.12 -8.16 14.72
C ASP A 13 -1.12 -7.47 13.78
N TYR A 14 -1.55 -6.33 13.24
CA TYR A 14 -0.74 -5.57 12.31
C TYR A 14 0.59 -5.14 12.94
N ASN A 15 1.69 -5.65 12.39
CA ASN A 15 3.03 -5.17 12.69
C ASN A 15 3.88 -5.19 11.42
N PHE A 16 4.17 -4.01 10.87
CA PHE A 16 4.93 -3.93 9.64
C PHE A 16 6.35 -4.50 9.79
N LYS A 17 7.06 -4.12 10.85
CA LYS A 17 8.48 -4.48 11.04
C LYS A 17 8.68 -5.96 11.30
N GLU A 18 7.81 -6.58 12.10
CA GLU A 18 7.96 -7.96 12.53
C GLU A 18 7.35 -8.94 11.52
N ASN A 19 6.19 -8.61 10.96
CA ASN A 19 5.41 -9.54 10.14
C ASN A 19 5.60 -9.27 8.65
N TRP A 20 5.34 -8.04 8.20
CA TRP A 20 5.26 -7.73 6.76
C TRP A 20 6.61 -7.49 6.10
N LYS A 21 7.58 -6.88 6.79
CA LYS A 21 8.92 -6.60 6.24
C LYS A 21 9.60 -7.87 5.74
N SER A 22 9.52 -8.95 6.53
CA SER A 22 10.07 -10.26 6.17
C SER A 22 9.37 -10.88 4.96
N ILE A 23 8.05 -10.73 4.87
CA ILE A 23 7.25 -11.21 3.72
C ILE A 23 7.63 -10.44 2.46
N LEU A 24 7.68 -9.10 2.53
CA LEU A 24 8.02 -8.27 1.38
C LEU A 24 9.42 -8.56 0.87
N ASN A 25 10.42 -8.68 1.75
CA ASN A 25 11.79 -9.06 1.37
C ASN A 25 11.89 -10.44 0.71
N LEU A 26 10.92 -11.33 0.95
CA LEU A 26 10.83 -12.65 0.33
C LEU A 26 10.18 -12.59 -1.04
N LEU A 27 9.21 -11.69 -1.23
CA LEU A 27 8.46 -11.50 -2.47
C LEU A 27 9.23 -10.66 -3.49
N PHE A 28 9.99 -9.67 -3.02
CA PHE A 28 10.69 -8.72 -3.88
C PHE A 28 12.17 -8.67 -3.52
N GLY A 29 13.04 -8.77 -4.53
CA GLY A 29 14.49 -8.73 -4.35
C GLY A 29 15.05 -7.32 -4.13
N LYS A 30 14.33 -6.26 -4.53
CA LYS A 30 14.81 -4.86 -4.51
C LYS A 30 13.82 -3.98 -3.77
N ILE A 31 14.04 -3.78 -2.47
CA ILE A 31 13.21 -2.92 -1.62
C ILE A 31 14.07 -1.86 -0.95
N ASP A 32 13.71 -0.61 -1.15
CA ASP A 32 14.30 0.56 -0.52
C ASP A 32 13.36 1.04 0.60
N TYR A 33 13.73 0.79 1.87
CA TYR A 33 12.98 1.30 3.02
C TYR A 33 13.46 2.70 3.41
N PHE A 34 12.52 3.61 3.65
CA PHE A 34 12.83 5.00 3.97
C PHE A 34 13.01 5.21 5.49
N SER A 35 14.16 5.76 5.88
CA SER A 35 14.46 6.07 7.29
C SER A 35 13.62 7.22 7.84
N THR A 36 13.23 8.16 6.97
CA THR A 36 12.34 9.30 7.29
C THR A 36 11.08 9.19 6.44
N PRO A 37 10.00 8.60 6.98
CA PRO A 37 8.77 8.46 6.22
C PRO A 37 8.12 9.83 5.97
N SER A 38 7.83 10.13 4.71
CA SER A 38 6.99 11.29 4.35
C SER A 38 5.53 11.00 4.70
N ASN A 39 4.76 12.02 5.08
CA ASN A 39 3.33 11.90 5.39
C ASN A 39 2.46 12.50 4.27
N PRO A 40 2.34 11.83 3.09
CA PRO A 40 1.59 12.41 1.98
C PRO A 40 0.08 12.48 2.23
N PHE A 41 -0.46 11.79 3.25
CA PHE A 41 -1.90 11.72 3.54
C PHE A 41 -2.38 12.75 4.58
N PHE A 42 -1.60 13.79 4.88
CA PHE A 42 -1.92 14.73 5.96
C PHE A 42 -3.21 15.54 5.75
N GLU A 43 -3.70 15.65 4.51
CA GLU A 43 -4.92 16.38 4.14
C GLU A 43 -6.17 15.50 4.10
N GLU A 44 -6.06 14.19 4.34
CA GLU A 44 -7.21 13.28 4.28
C GLU A 44 -7.90 13.20 5.65
N ASP A 45 -9.10 13.80 5.78
CA ASP A 45 -9.89 13.87 7.03
C ASP A 45 -10.13 12.50 7.71
N LYS A 46 -10.06 11.41 6.94
CA LYS A 46 -10.32 10.03 7.39
C LYS A 46 -9.03 9.26 7.74
N VAL A 47 -7.88 9.92 7.65
CA VAL A 47 -6.55 9.36 7.91
C VAL A 47 -5.89 10.15 9.03
N LYS A 48 -5.56 9.46 10.12
CA LYS A 48 -4.82 10.05 11.24
C LYS A 48 -3.34 10.27 10.88
N ALA A 49 -2.76 9.34 10.14
CA ALA A 49 -1.39 9.45 9.63
C ALA A 49 -1.22 8.49 8.45
N GLY A 50 -0.62 8.92 7.33
CA GLY A 50 -0.29 8.03 6.24
C GLY A 50 1.15 8.23 5.79
N LYS A 51 1.99 7.23 6.01
CA LYS A 51 3.43 7.31 5.83
C LYS A 51 3.89 6.50 4.64
N GLN A 52 4.74 7.08 3.79
CA GLN A 52 5.51 6.29 2.84
C GLN A 52 6.74 5.72 3.55
N ILE A 53 6.78 4.40 3.69
CA ILE A 53 7.81 3.69 4.44
C ILE A 53 8.84 3.01 3.54
N GLY A 54 8.60 2.99 2.22
CA GLY A 54 9.57 2.51 1.25
C GLY A 54 9.06 2.51 -0.19
N ALA A 55 9.89 1.97 -1.06
CA ALA A 55 9.60 1.72 -2.45
C ALA A 55 10.21 0.38 -2.88
N ILE A 56 9.57 -0.29 -3.82
CA ILE A 56 10.01 -1.55 -4.41
C ILE A 56 10.31 -1.28 -5.88
N LYS A 57 11.47 -1.72 -6.34
CA LYS A 57 11.81 -1.68 -7.76
C LYS A 57 11.56 -3.05 -8.37
N LEU A 58 10.71 -3.09 -9.38
CA LEU A 58 10.45 -4.28 -10.17
C LEU A 58 11.45 -4.37 -11.32
N ASP A 59 11.63 -5.56 -11.88
CA ASP A 59 12.60 -5.80 -12.95
C ASP A 59 12.16 -5.22 -14.31
N ASP A 60 10.89 -4.84 -14.44
CA ASP A 60 10.31 -4.21 -15.63
C ASP A 60 10.39 -2.67 -15.60
N ASN A 61 11.37 -2.11 -14.87
CA ASN A 61 11.51 -0.67 -14.60
C ASN A 61 10.33 -0.01 -13.88
N LYS A 62 9.33 -0.79 -13.42
CA LYS A 62 8.24 -0.25 -12.60
C LYS A 62 8.63 -0.17 -11.14
N SER A 63 7.88 0.65 -10.42
CA SER A 63 8.10 0.98 -9.02
C SER A 63 6.77 0.86 -8.27
N LEU A 64 6.83 0.27 -7.07
CA LEU A 64 5.70 0.21 -6.15
C LEU A 64 6.04 0.98 -4.87
N ALA A 65 5.20 1.93 -4.47
CA ALA A 65 5.35 2.58 -3.16
C ALA A 65 4.80 1.68 -2.05
N ILE A 66 5.40 1.75 -0.87
CA ILE A 66 4.88 1.10 0.33
C ILE A 66 4.35 2.18 1.26
N PHE A 67 3.05 2.17 1.50
CA PHE A 67 2.37 3.08 2.41
C PHE A 67 1.81 2.36 3.63
N GLU A 68 1.96 2.99 4.79
CA GLU A 68 1.35 2.60 6.05
C GLU A 68 0.39 3.71 6.49
N VAL A 69 -0.90 3.39 6.56
CA VAL A 69 -1.99 4.35 6.74
C VAL A 69 -2.77 4.01 7.99
N GLU A 70 -2.65 4.86 9.00
CA GLU A 70 -3.48 4.87 10.20
C GLU A 70 -4.78 5.62 9.90
N VAL A 71 -5.90 4.91 9.87
CA VAL A 71 -7.22 5.50 9.63
C VAL A 71 -7.85 5.99 10.93
N ASP A 72 -8.83 6.88 10.79
CA ASP A 72 -9.63 7.30 11.94
C ASP A 72 -10.45 6.13 12.54
N ASP A 73 -10.76 6.22 13.83
CA ASP A 73 -11.46 5.12 14.54
C ASP A 73 -12.92 5.00 14.10
N SER A 74 -13.49 6.06 13.52
CA SER A 74 -14.80 6.01 12.87
C SER A 74 -14.81 5.14 11.60
N ILE A 75 -13.65 4.81 11.04
CA ILE A 75 -13.54 4.02 9.82
C ILE A 75 -13.48 2.52 10.16
N ARG A 76 -14.54 1.81 9.76
CA ARG A 76 -14.57 0.34 9.78
C ARG A 76 -13.79 -0.23 8.59
N ILE A 77 -12.60 -0.78 8.86
CA ILE A 77 -11.66 -1.24 7.81
C ILE A 77 -12.22 -2.45 7.04
N ASP A 78 -12.97 -3.32 7.70
CA ASP A 78 -13.62 -4.51 7.13
C ASP A 78 -14.70 -4.16 6.09
N GLN A 79 -15.45 -3.08 6.35
CA GLN A 79 -16.61 -2.66 5.56
C GLN A 79 -16.28 -1.58 4.52
N ASN A 80 -15.31 -0.69 4.77
CA ASN A 80 -15.03 0.46 3.91
C ASN A 80 -13.96 0.21 2.82
N ARG A 81 -14.13 -0.87 2.04
CA ARG A 81 -13.10 -1.30 1.07
C ARG A 81 -12.83 -0.29 -0.04
N LYS A 82 -13.89 0.31 -0.58
CA LYS A 82 -13.81 1.27 -1.70
C LYS A 82 -13.19 2.59 -1.24
N GLY A 83 -13.67 3.15 -0.12
CA GLY A 83 -13.16 4.41 0.41
C GLY A 83 -11.67 4.36 0.73
N LEU A 84 -11.20 3.28 1.36
CA LEU A 84 -9.77 3.09 1.63
C LEU A 84 -8.94 3.03 0.34
N ARG A 85 -9.41 2.27 -0.66
CA ARG A 85 -8.75 2.20 -1.96
C ARG A 85 -8.68 3.57 -2.63
N ASP A 86 -9.78 4.32 -2.62
CA ASP A 86 -9.87 5.62 -3.29
C ASP A 86 -8.91 6.64 -2.65
N ILE A 87 -8.82 6.67 -1.31
CA ILE A 87 -7.87 7.52 -0.57
C ILE A 87 -6.44 7.22 -1.00
N ALA A 88 -6.04 5.95 -1.03
CA ALA A 88 -4.70 5.57 -1.45
C ALA A 88 -4.43 5.81 -2.94
N ALA A 89 -5.40 5.56 -3.81
CA ALA A 89 -5.23 5.71 -5.25
C ALA A 89 -4.96 7.17 -5.68
N LYS A 90 -5.44 8.16 -4.93
CA LYS A 90 -5.12 9.58 -5.16
C LYS A 90 -3.62 9.89 -4.95
N HIS A 91 -2.98 9.15 -4.07
CA HIS A 91 -1.57 9.36 -3.71
C HIS A 91 -0.61 8.54 -4.59
N ILE A 92 -1.13 7.78 -5.56
CA ILE A 92 -0.33 7.09 -6.57
C ILE A 92 -0.09 8.07 -7.72
N ASP A 93 1.07 8.71 -7.71
CA ASP A 93 1.57 9.50 -8.83
C ASP A 93 2.08 8.55 -9.92
N GLN A 94 1.26 8.37 -10.96
CA GLN A 94 1.49 7.46 -12.09
C GLN A 94 2.80 7.74 -12.85
N ASN A 95 3.39 8.93 -12.69
CA ASN A 95 4.63 9.31 -13.35
C ASN A 95 5.88 8.70 -12.67
N ILE A 96 5.80 8.41 -11.37
CA ILE A 96 6.96 7.98 -10.57
C ILE A 96 6.71 6.61 -9.93
N THR A 97 5.46 6.30 -9.62
CA THR A 97 5.05 5.08 -8.92
C THR A 97 3.87 4.42 -9.63
N HIS A 98 4.12 3.25 -10.20
CA HIS A 98 3.16 2.53 -11.05
C HIS A 98 2.09 1.77 -10.25
N GLY A 99 2.32 1.62 -8.95
CA GLY A 99 1.36 1.07 -8.01
C GLY A 99 1.80 1.29 -6.58
N ALA A 100 0.96 0.85 -5.64
CA ALA A 100 1.24 0.96 -4.23
C ALA A 100 0.75 -0.26 -3.46
N LEU A 101 1.55 -0.65 -2.48
CA LEU A 101 1.19 -1.56 -1.40
C LEU A 101 0.79 -0.71 -0.20
N VAL A 102 -0.47 -0.82 0.21
CA VAL A 102 -1.02 0.01 1.28
C VAL A 102 -1.51 -0.86 2.41
N PHE A 103 -1.04 -0.54 3.61
CA PHE A 103 -1.46 -1.16 4.86
C PHE A 103 -2.34 -0.19 5.62
N PHE A 104 -3.64 -0.48 5.68
CA PHE A 104 -4.59 0.25 6.50
C PHE A 104 -4.72 -0.43 7.85
N TYR A 105 -4.53 0.33 8.91
CA TYR A 105 -4.71 -0.12 10.28
C TYR A 105 -5.30 1.00 11.13
N SER A 106 -5.84 0.67 12.29
CA SER A 106 -6.18 1.64 13.33
C SER A 106 -5.80 1.03 14.67
N LYS A 107 -5.32 1.84 15.60
CA LYS A 107 -4.95 1.37 16.94
C LYS A 107 -6.15 0.88 17.76
N ASN A 108 -7.37 1.28 17.37
CA ASN A 108 -8.60 0.97 18.08
C ASN A 108 -9.37 -0.22 17.49
N GLN A 109 -8.85 -0.89 16.45
CA GLN A 109 -9.42 -2.12 15.92
C GLN A 109 -8.32 -3.14 15.58
N THR A 110 -8.60 -4.42 15.79
CA THR A 110 -7.66 -5.52 15.48
C THR A 110 -7.58 -5.79 13.98
N ASP A 111 -8.65 -5.47 13.24
CA ASP A 111 -8.70 -5.65 11.81
C ASP A 111 -7.75 -4.69 11.10
N TYR A 112 -6.91 -5.24 10.22
CA TYR A 112 -6.08 -4.46 9.32
C TYR A 112 -6.30 -4.94 7.89
N ARG A 113 -5.99 -4.09 6.93
CA ARG A 113 -6.19 -4.38 5.52
C ARG A 113 -4.94 -4.09 4.73
N PHE A 114 -4.41 -5.13 4.12
CA PHE A 114 -3.46 -5.02 3.03
C PHE A 114 -4.21 -4.82 1.71
N SER A 115 -3.83 -3.81 0.93
CA SER A 115 -4.35 -3.55 -0.41
C SER A 115 -3.22 -3.30 -1.39
N PHE A 116 -3.25 -4.02 -2.50
CA PHE A 116 -2.44 -3.71 -3.66
C PHE A 116 -3.26 -2.87 -4.65
N ILE A 117 -2.72 -1.72 -5.03
CA ILE A 117 -3.36 -0.79 -5.95
C ILE A 117 -2.34 -0.49 -7.04
N ALA A 118 -2.47 -1.13 -8.20
CA ALA A 118 -1.81 -0.68 -9.41
C ALA A 118 -2.69 0.38 -10.07
N LYS A 119 -2.07 1.39 -10.69
CA LYS A 119 -2.77 2.39 -11.48
C LYS A 119 -1.96 2.62 -12.75
N TRP A 120 -2.23 1.83 -13.78
CA TRP A 120 -1.61 2.05 -15.08
C TRP A 120 -2.59 2.82 -15.96
N SER A 121 -2.06 3.77 -16.71
CA SER A 121 -2.81 4.45 -17.76
C SER A 121 -1.94 4.38 -18.99
N ASP A 122 -2.36 3.57 -19.94
CA ASP A 122 -1.76 3.56 -21.27
C ASP A 122 -2.60 4.47 -22.16
N ILE A 123 -1.94 5.19 -23.05
CA ILE A 123 -2.64 5.89 -24.12
C ILE A 123 -2.66 4.92 -25.27
N ASP A 124 -3.87 4.52 -25.67
CA ASP A 124 -4.02 3.79 -26.92
C ASP A 124 -3.59 4.73 -28.06
N LEU A 125 -2.41 4.48 -28.63
CA LEU A 125 -1.84 5.29 -29.71
C LEU A 125 -2.65 5.21 -31.01
N GLU A 126 -3.58 4.25 -31.11
CA GLU A 126 -4.45 4.05 -32.28
C GLU A 126 -5.76 4.83 -32.16
N THR A 127 -6.32 4.93 -30.95
CA THR A 127 -7.61 5.60 -30.70
C THR A 127 -7.51 6.94 -29.99
N GLY A 128 -6.34 7.25 -29.40
CA GLY A 128 -6.14 8.44 -28.56
C GLY A 128 -6.89 8.39 -27.24
N GLU A 129 -7.49 7.25 -26.89
CA GLU A 129 -8.24 7.06 -25.64
C GLU A 129 -7.32 6.60 -24.51
N PHE A 130 -7.65 7.01 -23.28
CA PHE A 130 -6.97 6.55 -22.08
C PHE A 130 -7.46 5.15 -21.70
N ILE A 131 -6.61 4.15 -21.84
CA ILE A 131 -6.83 2.82 -21.27
C ILE A 131 -6.47 2.91 -19.79
N LYS A 132 -7.47 2.84 -18.91
CA LYS A 132 -7.27 2.79 -17.45
C LYS A 132 -7.48 1.35 -16.96
N GLY A 133 -6.55 0.83 -16.15
CA GLY A 133 -6.68 -0.47 -15.49
C GLY A 133 -6.14 -0.50 -14.07
#